data_AF-A0A951WCH8-F1
#
_entry.id   AF-A0A951WCH8-F1
#
_cell.length_a   1.000
_cell.length_b   1.000
_cell.length_c   1.000
_cell.angle_alpha   90.00
_cell.angle_beta   90.00
_cell.angle_gamma   90.00
#
_symmetry.space_group_name_H-M   'P 1'
#
loop_
_entity.id
_entity.type
_entity.pdbx_description
1 polymer ?
#
loop_
_entity_poly.entity_id
_entity_poly.type
_entity_poly.pdbx_seq_one_letter_code
_entity_poly.pdbx_strand_id
1 'polypeptide(L)'
;MIQLETISNQDITGHIYKGDGLGGNRIELNPNGSLIETTSDCMSMAETDNGFWSIRNQNLLILNFKKNEFTFNIFQYGDFNFYVTIDENSAFLNDFAENQKLLKNFKPVSVNGKIFSKEDAIARQLQKKYFGIGVL
;
A
#
# COMPACT_ATOMS: atom_id res chain seq x y z
N MET A 1 1.24 12.15 -14.81
CA MET A 1 1.48 12.92 -13.58
C MET A 1 0.78 12.13 -12.48
N ILE A 2 1.47 11.77 -11.39
CA ILE A 2 0.77 11.19 -10.23
C ILE A 2 -0.20 12.28 -9.76
N GLN A 3 -1.49 12.06 -9.90
CA GLN A 3 -2.48 12.93 -9.27
C GLN A 3 -2.45 12.58 -7.78
N LEU A 4 -1.97 13.53 -6.99
CA LEU A 4 -2.11 13.53 -5.54
C LEU A 4 -3.55 13.94 -5.25
N GLU A 5 -4.48 13.01 -5.35
CA GLU A 5 -5.84 13.25 -4.87
C GLU A 5 -5.85 13.19 -3.34
N THR A 6 -6.76 13.94 -2.73
CA THR A 6 -6.91 13.98 -1.28
C THR A 6 -7.43 12.63 -0.80
N ILE A 7 -6.57 11.84 -0.16
CA ILE A 7 -6.94 10.53 0.36
C ILE A 7 -7.77 10.74 1.63
N SER A 8 -9.03 10.30 1.63
CA SER A 8 -9.87 10.38 2.82
C SER A 8 -9.47 9.30 3.82
N ASN A 9 -9.69 9.52 5.12
CA ASN A 9 -9.41 8.51 6.15
C ASN A 9 -10.13 7.17 5.87
N GLN A 10 -11.24 7.18 5.13
CA GLN A 10 -12.01 5.98 4.78
C GLN A 10 -11.33 5.15 3.67
N ASP A 11 -10.45 5.76 2.86
CA ASP A 11 -9.75 5.08 1.76
C ASP A 11 -8.48 4.34 2.22
N ILE A 12 -8.08 4.53 3.48
CA ILE A 12 -6.85 3.97 4.09
C ILE A 12 -7.19 2.92 5.17
N THR A 13 -8.44 2.86 5.65
CA THR A 13 -8.86 1.83 6.61
C THR A 13 -8.79 0.45 5.97
N GLY A 14 -8.07 -0.47 6.61
CA GLY A 14 -7.79 -1.79 6.05
C GLY A 14 -6.56 -2.46 6.66
N HIS A 15 -5.96 -3.38 5.90
CA HIS A 15 -4.83 -4.19 6.35
C HIS A 15 -3.58 -3.90 5.52
N ILE A 16 -2.52 -3.44 6.18
CA ILE A 16 -1.18 -3.38 5.60
C ILE A 16 -0.47 -4.69 5.94
N TYR A 17 0.03 -5.40 4.94
CA TYR A 17 0.74 -6.67 5.13
C TYR A 17 2.22 -6.53 4.82
N LYS A 18 3.07 -6.99 5.74
CA LYS A 18 4.51 -7.18 5.53
C LYS A 18 4.87 -8.62 5.78
N GLY A 19 4.97 -9.41 4.72
CA GLY A 19 5.32 -10.83 4.79
C GLY A 19 6.54 -11.18 3.96
N ASP A 20 7.29 -12.18 4.39
CA ASP A 20 8.46 -12.75 3.71
C ASP A 20 8.20 -14.19 3.18
N GLY A 21 6.95 -14.65 3.24
CA GLY A 21 6.49 -15.90 2.63
C GLY A 21 6.30 -17.08 3.59
N LEU A 22 6.88 -17.03 4.80
CA LEU A 22 6.69 -18.08 5.84
C LEU A 22 6.07 -17.54 7.14
N GLY A 23 6.00 -16.22 7.26
CA GLY A 23 5.27 -15.48 8.27
C GLY A 23 5.07 -14.04 7.81
N GLY A 24 4.48 -13.21 8.67
CA GLY A 24 4.35 -11.79 8.37
C GLY A 24 3.63 -10.99 9.43
N ASN A 25 3.82 -9.68 9.33
CA ASN A 25 3.15 -8.70 10.16
C ASN A 25 1.94 -8.18 9.38
N ARG A 26 0.78 -8.20 10.03
CA ARG A 26 -0.45 -7.55 9.58
C ARG A 26 -0.68 -6.36 10.49
N ILE A 27 -0.80 -5.18 9.91
CA ILE A 27 -1.18 -3.96 10.61
C ILE A 27 -2.61 -3.63 10.20
N GLU A 28 -3.51 -3.61 11.16
CA GLU A 28 -4.91 -3.21 10.99
C GLU A 28 -5.07 -1.74 11.36
N LEU A 29 -5.58 -0.94 10.42
CA LEU A 29 -5.87 0.49 10.61
C LEU A 29 -7.37 0.68 10.82
N ASN A 30 -7.77 0.90 12.08
CA ASN A 30 -9.18 1.04 12.43
C ASN A 30 -9.70 2.47 12.12
N PRO A 31 -10.97 2.63 11.69
CA PRO A 31 -11.55 3.94 11.37
C PRO A 31 -11.52 4.98 12.50
N ASN A 32 -11.42 4.52 13.75
CA ASN A 32 -11.31 5.38 14.93
C ASN A 32 -9.88 5.93 15.18
N GLY A 33 -8.94 5.67 14.27
CA GLY A 33 -7.54 6.10 14.39
C GLY A 33 -6.66 5.16 15.23
N SER A 34 -7.19 4.06 15.77
CA SER A 34 -6.36 3.04 16.42
C SER A 34 -5.75 2.08 15.40
N LEU A 35 -4.60 1.50 15.73
CA LEU A 35 -3.98 0.43 14.95
C LEU A 35 -3.61 -0.76 15.82
N ILE A 36 -3.54 -1.94 15.20
CA ILE A 36 -3.11 -3.19 15.83
C ILE A 36 -2.10 -3.87 14.90
N GLU A 37 -0.95 -4.27 15.42
CA GLU A 37 -0.02 -5.16 14.72
C GLU A 37 -0.19 -6.60 15.23
N THR A 38 -0.39 -7.52 14.29
CA THR A 38 -0.42 -8.96 14.52
C THR A 38 0.71 -9.60 13.74
N THR A 39 1.57 -10.36 14.41
CA THR A 39 2.50 -11.26 13.73
C THR A 39 1.86 -12.62 13.54
N SER A 40 2.16 -13.22 12.40
CA SER A 40 1.75 -14.56 12.04
C SER A 40 2.98 -15.38 11.69
N ASP A 41 3.04 -16.61 12.20
CA ASP A 41 3.95 -17.65 11.73
C ASP A 41 3.13 -18.83 11.18
N CYS A 42 3.81 -19.91 10.79
CA CYS A 42 3.15 -21.09 10.21
C CYS A 42 2.21 -21.83 11.18
N MET A 43 2.20 -21.49 12.47
CA MET A 43 1.46 -22.21 13.51
C MET A 43 0.54 -21.33 14.36
N SER A 44 0.70 -20.00 14.33
CA SER A 44 0.00 -19.09 15.23
C SER A 44 -0.08 -17.65 14.72
N MET A 45 -1.03 -16.91 15.28
CA MET A 45 -1.15 -15.47 15.13
C MET A 45 -1.27 -14.83 16.51
N ALA A 46 -0.53 -13.75 16.75
CA ALA A 46 -0.56 -13.03 18.02
C ALA A 46 -0.48 -11.51 17.79
N GLU A 47 -1.29 -10.75 18.53
CA GLU A 47 -1.10 -9.30 18.64
C GLU A 47 0.24 -9.03 19.31
N THR A 48 1.07 -8.21 18.68
CA THR A 48 2.41 -7.86 19.19
C THR A 48 2.59 -6.41 19.56
N ASP A 49 1.79 -5.51 18.99
CA ASP A 49 1.79 -4.11 19.36
C ASP A 49 0.47 -3.44 18.96
N ASN A 50 0.20 -2.26 19.54
CA ASN A 50 -0.94 -1.44 19.19
C ASN A 50 -0.61 0.05 19.36
N GLY A 51 -1.46 0.91 18.81
CA GLY A 51 -1.25 2.34 18.92
C GLY A 51 -2.23 3.15 18.08
N PHE A 52 -1.73 4.21 17.45
CA PHE A 52 -2.56 5.16 16.70
C PHE A 52 -1.96 5.48 15.33
N TRP A 53 -2.83 5.69 14.35
CA TRP A 53 -2.42 6.17 13.03
C TRP A 53 -3.04 7.53 12.71
N SER A 54 -2.38 8.26 11.83
CA SER A 54 -2.88 9.54 11.31
C SER A 54 -2.38 9.80 9.91
N ILE A 55 -3.10 10.64 9.17
CA ILE A 55 -2.65 11.19 7.89
C ILE A 55 -2.19 12.63 8.12
N ARG A 56 -0.98 12.97 7.66
CA ARG A 56 -0.49 14.35 7.59
C ARG A 56 -0.34 14.77 6.13
N ASN A 57 -0.56 16.06 5.86
CA ASN A 57 -0.38 16.67 4.55
C ASN A 57 -1.08 15.93 3.39
N GLN A 58 -2.16 15.20 3.69
CA GLN A 58 -2.98 14.42 2.76
C GLN A 58 -2.29 13.23 2.06
N ASN A 59 -1.01 12.98 2.31
CA ASN A 59 -0.25 11.91 1.66
C ASN A 59 0.82 11.24 2.54
N LEU A 60 0.88 11.57 3.83
CA LEU A 60 1.80 10.92 4.77
C LEU A 60 1.00 10.10 5.78
N LEU A 61 1.16 8.79 5.76
CA LEU A 61 0.66 7.90 6.80
C LEU A 61 1.70 7.80 7.91
N ILE A 62 1.28 8.10 9.14
CA ILE A 62 2.11 7.94 10.34
C ILE A 62 1.48 6.88 11.22
N LEU A 63 2.25 5.84 11.52
CA LEU A 63 1.91 4.76 12.42
C LEU A 63 2.70 4.91 13.72
N ASN A 64 2.01 5.21 14.81
CA ASN A 64 2.60 5.34 16.14
C ASN A 64 2.29 4.08 16.94
N PHE A 65 3.25 3.18 17.03
CA PHE A 65 3.20 2.05 17.96
C PHE A 65 3.76 2.46 19.32
N LYS A 66 3.57 1.62 20.35
CA LYS A 66 4.16 1.89 21.67
C LYS A 66 5.68 1.96 21.62
N LYS A 67 6.31 1.17 20.74
CA LYS A 67 7.77 1.03 20.67
C LYS A 67 8.41 1.85 19.56
N ASN A 68 7.70 2.09 18.47
CA ASN A 68 8.27 2.64 17.25
C ASN A 68 7.27 3.58 16.55
N GLU A 69 7.79 4.53 15.79
CA GLU A 69 7.02 5.32 14.82
C GLU A 69 7.47 4.93 13.40
N PHE A 70 6.51 4.74 12.50
CA PHE A 70 6.79 4.54 11.08
C PHE A 70 6.05 5.59 10.25
N THR A 71 6.75 6.16 9.26
CA THR A 71 6.17 7.13 8.33
C THR A 71 6.26 6.61 6.90
N PHE A 72 5.14 6.67 6.19
CA PHE A 72 5.02 6.26 4.80
C PHE A 72 4.48 7.41 3.95
N ASN A 73 5.02 7.56 2.75
CA ASN A 73 4.35 8.27 1.68
C ASN A 73 3.23 7.39 1.14
N ILE A 74 2.10 8.01 0.84
CA ILE A 74 0.96 7.35 0.22
C ILE A 74 0.87 7.83 -1.23
N PHE A 75 0.89 6.89 -2.16
CA PHE A 75 0.69 7.15 -3.58
C PHE A 75 -0.58 6.47 -4.04
N GLN A 76 -1.47 7.23 -4.68
CA GLN A 76 -2.65 6.67 -5.35
C GLN A 76 -2.38 6.56 -6.84
N TYR A 77 -2.74 5.42 -7.42
CA TYR A 77 -2.70 5.23 -8.87
C TYR A 77 -3.79 4.26 -9.32
N GLY A 78 -4.79 4.77 -10.05
CA GLY A 78 -6.03 4.02 -10.30
C GLY A 78 -6.72 3.70 -8.97
N ASP A 79 -7.16 2.45 -8.83
CA ASP A 79 -7.84 1.95 -7.63
C ASP A 79 -6.88 1.42 -6.54
N PHE A 80 -5.58 1.74 -6.66
CA PHE A 80 -4.53 1.22 -5.78
C PHE A 80 -3.91 2.32 -4.93
N ASN A 81 -3.78 2.03 -3.64
CA ASN A 81 -3.03 2.84 -2.67
C ASN A 81 -1.72 2.13 -2.32
N PHE A 82 -0.60 2.80 -2.52
CA PHE A 82 0.75 2.32 -2.21
C PHE A 82 1.31 3.06 -1.00
N TYR A 83 1.82 2.31 -0.04
CA TYR A 83 2.48 2.81 1.17
C TYR A 83 3.97 2.57 1.04
N VAL A 84 4.73 3.64 0.85
CA VAL A 84 6.15 3.60 0.51
C VAL A 84 6.94 4.29 1.61
N THR A 85 7.96 3.65 2.15
CA THR A 85 8.80 4.32 3.17
C THR A 85 9.49 5.55 2.58
N ILE A 86 9.92 6.49 3.42
CA ILE A 86 10.59 7.71 2.95
C ILE A 86 11.83 7.37 2.12
N ASP A 87 12.60 6.36 2.54
CA ASP A 87 13.85 5.96 1.88
C ASP A 87 13.61 5.27 0.51
N GLU A 88 12.44 4.66 0.31
CA GLU A 88 12.06 3.98 -0.93
C GLU A 88 11.42 4.90 -1.96
N ASN A 89 11.12 6.15 -1.60
CA ASN A 89 10.36 7.07 -2.43
C ASN A 89 10.95 7.26 -3.84
N SER A 90 12.25 7.54 -3.92
CA SER A 90 12.95 7.70 -5.20
C SER A 90 12.93 6.43 -6.04
N ALA A 91 13.06 5.27 -5.41
CA ALA A 91 12.99 3.98 -6.11
C ALA A 91 11.59 3.73 -6.66
N PHE A 92 10.54 4.00 -5.88
CA PHE A 92 9.15 3.85 -6.30
C PHE A 92 8.82 4.71 -7.52
N LEU A 93 9.23 5.98 -7.50
CA LEU A 93 9.01 6.90 -8.62
C LEU A 93 9.76 6.48 -9.89
N ASN A 94 10.98 5.96 -9.74
CA ASN A 94 11.76 5.42 -10.86
C ASN A 94 11.08 4.19 -11.47
N ASP A 95 10.71 3.22 -10.64
CA ASP A 95 10.03 2.00 -11.07
C ASP A 95 8.70 2.32 -11.76
N PHE A 96 7.93 3.27 -11.24
CA PHE A 96 6.70 3.73 -11.87
C PHE A 96 6.96 4.31 -13.26
N ALA A 97 7.96 5.18 -13.39
CA ALA A 97 8.34 5.76 -14.68
C ALA A 97 8.84 4.70 -15.69
N GLU A 98 9.59 3.70 -15.22
CA GLU A 98 10.03 2.57 -16.03
C GLU A 98 8.85 1.72 -16.51
N ASN A 99 7.91 1.39 -15.62
CA ASN A 99 6.70 0.66 -15.96
C ASN A 99 5.84 1.43 -16.98
N GLN A 100 5.73 2.76 -16.85
CA GLN A 100 5.04 3.59 -17.84
C GLN A 100 5.66 3.51 -19.23
N LYS A 101 7.00 3.48 -19.31
CA LYS A 101 7.76 3.33 -20.57
C LYS A 101 7.60 1.93 -21.16
N LEU A 102 7.74 0.91 -20.33
CA LEU A 102 7.64 -0.49 -20.72
C LEU A 102 6.24 -0.81 -21.28
N LEU A 103 5.21 -0.33 -20.60
CA LEU A 103 3.80 -0.58 -20.93
C LEU A 103 3.21 0.52 -21.80
N LYS A 104 4.02 1.35 -22.46
CA LYS A 104 3.55 2.49 -23.28
C LYS A 104 2.53 2.07 -24.35
N ASN A 105 2.72 0.89 -24.94
CA ASN A 105 1.90 0.33 -26.00
C ASN A 105 0.95 -0.78 -25.50
N PHE A 106 0.76 -0.88 -24.19
CA PHE A 106 -0.13 -1.88 -23.61
C PHE A 106 -1.56 -1.68 -24.13
N LYS A 107 -2.18 -2.78 -24.58
CA LYS A 107 -3.58 -2.79 -25.00
C LYS A 107 -4.40 -3.46 -23.89
N PRO A 108 -5.52 -2.86 -23.47
CA PRO A 108 -6.38 -3.48 -22.46
C PRO A 108 -6.77 -4.90 -22.83
N VAL A 109 -6.78 -5.79 -21.84
CA VAL A 109 -7.10 -7.21 -22.02
C VAL A 109 -8.37 -7.53 -21.24
N SER A 110 -9.31 -8.25 -21.86
CA SER A 110 -10.47 -8.78 -21.13
C SER A 110 -10.18 -10.19 -20.64
N VAL A 111 -10.34 -10.44 -19.34
CA VAL A 111 -10.24 -11.77 -18.73
C VAL A 111 -11.49 -11.98 -17.90
N ASN A 112 -12.28 -13.00 -18.21
CA ASN A 112 -13.53 -13.34 -17.51
C ASN A 112 -14.50 -12.15 -17.38
N GLY A 113 -14.60 -11.30 -18.41
CA GLY A 113 -15.49 -10.14 -18.42
C GLY A 113 -14.94 -8.89 -17.71
N LYS A 114 -13.81 -8.99 -16.99
CA LYS A 114 -13.11 -7.82 -16.42
C LYS A 114 -12.10 -7.28 -17.43
N ILE A 115 -12.12 -5.97 -17.67
CA ILE A 115 -11.12 -5.27 -18.49
C ILE A 115 -9.95 -4.91 -17.59
N PHE A 116 -8.75 -5.30 -17.99
CA PHE A 116 -7.49 -4.95 -17.36
C PHE A 116 -6.84 -3.85 -18.18
N SER A 117 -6.79 -2.64 -17.62
CA SER A 117 -6.20 -1.48 -18.28
C SER A 117 -4.66 -1.47 -18.17
N LYS A 118 -4.04 -0.46 -18.77
CA LYS A 118 -2.60 -0.22 -18.60
C LYS A 118 -2.29 0.16 -17.15
N GLU A 119 -3.16 0.95 -16.53
CA GLU A 119 -3.07 1.36 -15.13
C GLU A 119 -3.08 0.12 -14.22
N ASP A 120 -4.01 -0.81 -14.43
CA ASP A 120 -4.05 -2.10 -13.70
C ASP A 120 -2.74 -2.88 -13.83
N ALA A 121 -2.20 -2.95 -15.05
CA ALA A 121 -0.96 -3.67 -15.32
C ALA A 121 0.23 -3.04 -14.58
N ILE A 122 0.36 -1.71 -14.62
CA ILE A 122 1.41 -0.98 -13.89
C ILE A 122 1.24 -1.16 -12.37
N ALA A 123 0.03 -0.95 -11.86
CA ALA A 123 -0.26 -1.03 -10.43
C ALA A 123 0.06 -2.43 -9.87
N ARG A 124 -0.29 -3.49 -10.60
CA ARG A 124 0.04 -4.87 -10.22
C ARG A 124 1.53 -5.18 -10.27
N GLN A 125 2.32 -4.54 -11.14
CA GLN A 125 3.78 -4.71 -11.11
C GLN A 125 4.38 -4.02 -9.87
N LEU A 126 3.90 -2.82 -9.54
CA LEU A 126 4.34 -2.11 -8.34
C LEU A 126 3.93 -2.84 -7.04
N GLN A 127 2.73 -3.43 -6.99
CA GLN A 127 2.24 -4.16 -5.83
C GLN A 127 3.10 -5.40 -5.48
N LYS A 128 3.87 -5.93 -6.44
CA LYS A 128 4.82 -7.02 -6.16
C LYS A 128 6.04 -6.57 -5.35
N LYS A 129 6.35 -5.27 -5.35
CA LYS A 129 7.57 -4.71 -4.76
C LYS A 129 7.28 -3.77 -3.59
N TYR A 130 6.12 -3.12 -3.58
CA TYR A 130 5.73 -2.14 -2.56
C TYR A 130 4.46 -2.57 -1.85
N PHE A 131 4.28 -2.13 -0.60
CA PHE A 131 3.06 -2.35 0.16
C PHE A 131 1.88 -1.68 -0.55
N GLY A 132 1.07 -2.45 -1.28
CA GLY A 132 -0.11 -1.96 -1.97
C GLY A 132 -1.37 -2.62 -1.43
N ILE A 133 -2.29 -1.83 -0.88
CA ILE A 133 -3.66 -2.29 -0.65
C ILE A 133 -4.42 -2.05 -1.95
N GLY A 134 -4.80 -3.14 -2.62
CA GLY A 134 -5.81 -3.05 -3.67
C GLY A 134 -7.17 -2.91 -3.00
N VAL A 135 -7.93 -1.87 -3.34
CA VAL A 135 -9.35 -1.85 -3.00
C VAL A 135 -10.01 -2.87 -3.95
N LEU A 136 -10.44 -4.01 -3.39
CA LEU A 136 -11.18 -5.04 -4.14
C LEU A 136 -12.64 -4.63 -4.33
#